data_AF-A0A940QJ96-F1
#
_entry.id   AF-A0A940QJ96-F1
#
_cell.length_a   1.000
_cell.length_b   1.000
_cell.length_c   1.000
_cell.angle_alpha   90.00
_cell.angle_beta   90.00
_cell.angle_gamma   90.00
#
_symmetry.space_group_name_H-M   'P 1'
#
loop_
_entity.id
_entity.type
_entity.pdbx_description
1 polymer ?
#
loop_
_entity_poly.entity_id
_entity_poly.type
_entity_poly.pdbx_seq_one_letter_code
_entity_poly.pdbx_strand_id
1 'polypeptide(L)'
;TYTHVTDSEGNTILEKDTKQVRVVSEQTATILNKMLQTVVTQGTGAAANLSAIGMPAGGKTGSSTGTKLVNGVLTPVDNNNLWFVGYTPYYITGVWMGYDDNSEIYYSVYPTPKLWKNIMLPLHEGLEPKQFEENEHVIEMTYCKDSGEIAVAGCTNTAVGWYKDTVVPSNCTLHGSTQSSRYDDEDEEEDDPFDWGSFFGRDDEEEE
;
A
#
# COMPACT_ATOMS: atom_id res chain seq x y z
N THR A 1 21.20 25.86 -8.29
CA THR A 1 22.25 24.83 -8.51
C THR A 1 22.85 25.06 -9.88
N TYR A 2 24.13 24.76 -10.08
CA TYR A 2 24.83 24.91 -11.37
C TYR A 2 25.15 23.53 -11.97
N THR A 3 25.42 23.45 -13.27
CA THR A 3 25.97 22.25 -13.93
C THR A 3 27.43 22.46 -14.28
N HIS A 4 27.73 23.58 -14.95
CA HIS A 4 29.08 24.10 -15.16
C HIS A 4 29.07 25.63 -15.10
N VAL A 5 30.23 26.23 -14.83
CA VAL A 5 30.47 27.67 -14.87
C VAL A 5 31.68 27.90 -15.75
N THR A 6 31.56 28.76 -16.76
CA THR A 6 32.65 29.12 -17.68
C THR A 6 33.03 30.59 -17.54
N ASP A 7 34.26 30.92 -17.91
CA ASP A 7 34.67 32.31 -18.14
C ASP A 7 34.16 32.85 -19.49
N SER A 8 34.53 34.08 -19.83
CA SER A 8 34.18 34.73 -21.10
C SER A 8 34.84 34.12 -22.32
N GLU A 9 35.90 33.33 -22.13
CA GLU A 9 36.64 32.63 -23.19
C GLU A 9 36.11 31.20 -23.39
N GLY A 10 35.18 30.74 -22.54
CA GLY A 10 34.59 29.41 -22.58
C GLY A 10 35.37 28.37 -21.77
N ASN A 11 36.36 28.76 -20.98
CA ASN A 11 37.09 27.82 -20.11
C ASN A 11 36.23 27.47 -18.89
N THR A 12 36.10 26.17 -18.59
CA THR A 12 35.37 25.70 -17.40
C THR A 12 36.10 26.08 -16.12
N ILE A 13 35.44 26.86 -15.27
CA ILE A 13 35.92 27.27 -13.93
C ILE A 13 35.44 26.29 -12.87
N LEU A 14 34.18 25.88 -12.96
CA LEU A 14 33.55 24.94 -12.04
C LEU A 14 32.75 23.92 -12.84
N GLU A 15 32.94 22.65 -12.53
CA GLU A 15 32.13 21.55 -13.06
C GLU A 15 31.53 20.78 -11.89
N LYS A 16 30.23 20.50 -11.98
CA LYS A 16 29.54 19.77 -10.92
C LYS A 16 29.69 18.26 -11.14
N ASP A 17 30.66 17.64 -10.46
CA ASP A 17 30.77 16.18 -10.39
C ASP A 17 29.64 15.60 -9.51
N THR A 18 28.61 15.04 -10.13
CA THR A 18 27.54 14.34 -9.43
C THR A 18 27.80 12.84 -9.41
N LYS A 19 28.30 12.32 -8.29
CA LYS A 19 28.40 10.88 -8.05
C LYS A 19 27.06 10.31 -7.58
N GLN A 20 26.52 9.36 -8.33
CA GLN A 20 25.33 8.62 -7.91
C GLN A 20 25.72 7.54 -6.90
N VAL A 21 25.04 7.53 -5.75
CA VAL A 21 25.26 6.54 -4.69
C VAL A 21 23.97 5.77 -4.47
N ARG A 22 24.07 4.44 -4.46
CA ARG A 22 22.94 3.57 -4.12
C ARG A 22 22.67 3.64 -2.63
N VAL A 23 21.51 4.18 -2.26
CA VAL A 23 21.07 4.31 -0.85
C VAL A 23 20.18 3.17 -0.36
N VAL A 24 19.47 2.50 -1.28
CA VAL A 24 18.60 1.34 -0.99
C VAL A 24 18.73 0.30 -2.10
N SER A 25 18.38 -0.96 -1.81
CA SER A 25 18.26 -2.00 -2.84
C SER A 25 17.11 -1.71 -3.81
N GLU A 26 17.23 -2.16 -5.06
CA GLU A 26 16.20 -2.00 -6.09
C GLU A 26 14.84 -2.58 -5.65
N GLN A 27 14.81 -3.79 -5.08
CA GLN A 27 13.57 -4.38 -4.53
C GLN A 27 12.90 -3.47 -3.50
N THR A 28 13.67 -2.87 -2.58
CA THR A 28 13.14 -1.92 -1.59
C THR A 28 12.60 -0.66 -2.26
N ALA A 29 13.29 -0.14 -3.28
CA ALA A 29 12.81 1.02 -4.04
C ALA A 29 11.51 0.71 -4.79
N THR A 30 11.39 -0.47 -5.43
CA THR A 30 10.17 -0.92 -6.11
C THR A 30 9.01 -1.05 -5.12
N ILE A 31 9.21 -1.69 -3.97
CA ILE A 31 8.16 -1.84 -2.93
C ILE A 31 7.73 -0.46 -2.41
N LEU A 32 8.68 0.42 -2.07
CA LEU A 32 8.38 1.80 -1.65
C LEU A 32 7.61 2.56 -2.73
N ASN A 33 8.00 2.41 -3.99
CA ASN A 33 7.34 3.05 -5.09
C ASN A 33 5.89 2.59 -5.26
N LYS A 34 5.63 1.27 -5.19
CA LYS A 34 4.26 0.74 -5.24
C LYS A 34 3.42 1.25 -4.07
N MET A 35 3.97 1.25 -2.85
CA MET A 35 3.28 1.81 -1.67
C MET A 35 2.95 3.30 -1.84
N LEU A 36 3.89 4.11 -2.34
CA LEU A 36 3.67 5.55 -2.54
C LEU A 36 2.71 5.85 -3.71
N GLN A 37 2.60 4.95 -4.69
CA GLN A 37 1.53 5.03 -5.70
C GLN A 37 0.15 4.80 -5.05
N THR A 38 0.02 3.90 -4.06
CA THR A 38 -1.28 3.72 -3.36
C THR A 38 -1.76 4.97 -2.64
N VAL A 39 -0.86 5.82 -2.14
CA VAL A 39 -1.21 7.10 -1.52
C VAL A 39 -1.92 8.02 -2.52
N VAL A 40 -1.53 7.95 -3.80
CA VAL A 40 -2.07 8.76 -4.89
C VAL A 40 -3.29 8.12 -5.54
N THR A 41 -3.44 6.80 -5.52
CA THR A 41 -4.61 6.14 -6.11
C THR A 41 -5.79 6.05 -5.15
N GLN A 42 -5.54 5.82 -3.86
CA GLN A 42 -6.59 5.52 -2.88
C GLN A 42 -6.37 6.16 -1.49
N GLY A 43 -5.28 6.91 -1.31
CA GLY A 43 -4.91 7.48 -0.01
C GLY A 43 -5.11 9.00 0.09
N THR A 44 -4.40 9.59 1.05
CA THR A 44 -4.44 11.04 1.34
C THR A 44 -3.95 11.91 0.20
N GLY A 45 -3.21 11.34 -0.76
CA GLY A 45 -2.70 12.04 -1.94
C GLY A 45 -3.59 11.92 -3.17
N ALA A 46 -4.82 11.39 -3.06
CA ALA A 46 -5.69 11.08 -4.20
C ALA A 46 -5.89 12.23 -5.20
N ALA A 47 -5.89 13.48 -4.72
CA ALA A 47 -6.01 14.67 -5.57
C ALA A 47 -4.81 14.90 -6.51
N ALA A 48 -3.67 14.23 -6.30
CA ALA A 48 -2.51 14.25 -7.18
C ALA A 48 -2.59 13.26 -8.36
N ASN A 49 -3.64 12.43 -8.45
CA ASN A 49 -3.72 11.36 -9.45
C ASN A 49 -3.69 11.92 -10.89
N LEU A 50 -2.76 11.41 -11.71
CA LEU A 50 -2.54 11.77 -13.12
C LEU A 50 -3.07 10.73 -14.11
N SER A 51 -3.90 9.78 -13.67
CA SER A 51 -4.47 8.72 -14.52
C SER A 51 -5.21 9.24 -15.75
N ALA A 52 -5.78 10.45 -15.68
CA ALA A 52 -6.43 11.11 -16.81
C ALA A 52 -5.51 11.34 -18.03
N ILE A 53 -4.19 11.38 -17.81
CA ILE A 53 -3.16 11.48 -18.87
C ILE A 53 -2.34 10.19 -19.01
N GLY A 54 -2.76 9.09 -18.37
CA GLY A 54 -2.07 7.80 -18.40
C GLY A 54 -0.72 7.76 -17.67
N MET A 55 -0.34 8.83 -16.97
CA MET A 55 0.93 8.92 -16.25
C MET A 55 0.78 8.37 -14.82
N PRO A 56 1.53 7.34 -14.41
CA PRO A 56 1.57 6.92 -13.02
C PRO A 56 2.28 7.97 -12.17
N ALA A 57 1.82 8.12 -10.93
CA ALA A 57 2.42 9.03 -9.96
C ALA A 57 2.45 8.39 -8.57
N GLY A 58 3.57 8.57 -7.88
CA GLY A 58 3.70 8.25 -6.47
C GLY A 58 3.89 9.52 -5.65
N GLY A 59 3.62 9.48 -4.35
CA GLY A 59 3.89 10.62 -3.49
C GLY A 59 3.45 10.44 -2.06
N LYS A 60 3.77 11.44 -1.23
CA LYS A 60 3.40 11.45 0.18
C LYS A 60 2.97 12.85 0.63
N THR A 61 1.92 12.87 1.44
CA THR A 61 1.43 14.03 2.17
C THR A 61 2.19 14.23 3.49
N GLY A 62 2.34 15.48 3.92
CA GLY A 62 2.92 15.80 5.24
C GLY A 62 2.31 17.05 5.85
N SER A 63 1.72 16.94 7.03
CA SER A 63 1.22 18.07 7.82
C SER A 63 2.02 18.20 9.11
N SER A 64 2.18 19.43 9.61
CA SER A 64 2.79 19.68 10.92
C SER A 64 1.81 20.38 11.86
N THR A 65 2.08 20.24 13.14
CA THR A 65 1.59 21.13 14.20
C THR A 65 2.75 22.01 14.68
N GLY A 66 2.43 23.16 15.27
CA GLY A 66 3.42 24.15 15.68
C GLY A 66 2.89 25.07 16.77
N THR A 67 3.59 26.20 16.96
CA THR A 67 3.16 27.26 17.87
C THR A 67 3.41 28.62 17.23
N LYS A 68 2.58 29.62 17.55
CA LYS A 68 2.80 31.02 17.19
C LYS A 68 2.55 31.95 18.36
N LEU A 69 3.20 33.12 18.36
CA LEU A 69 2.97 34.15 19.37
C LEU A 69 1.68 34.92 19.05
N VAL A 70 0.73 34.91 19.97
CA VAL A 70 -0.49 35.73 19.93
C VAL A 70 -0.50 36.58 21.18
N ASN A 71 -0.41 37.91 21.04
CA ASN A 71 -0.38 38.85 22.17
C ASN A 71 0.69 38.50 23.24
N GLY A 72 1.86 38.03 22.81
CA GLY A 72 2.95 37.63 23.70
C GLY A 72 2.82 36.23 24.31
N VAL A 73 1.79 35.46 23.94
CA VAL A 73 1.54 34.10 24.44
C VAL A 73 1.76 33.08 23.32
N LEU A 74 2.58 32.04 23.58
CA LEU A 74 2.73 30.92 22.66
C LEU A 74 1.42 30.13 22.60
N THR A 75 0.84 30.07 21.40
CA THR A 75 -0.44 29.42 21.12
C THR A 75 -0.20 28.25 20.18
N PRO A 76 -0.68 27.02 20.48
CA PRO A 76 -0.62 25.89 19.57
C PRO A 76 -1.35 26.19 18.25
N VAL A 77 -0.82 25.65 17.17
CA VAL A 77 -1.40 25.78 15.83
C VAL A 77 -1.31 24.44 15.14
N ASP A 78 -2.42 24.00 14.56
CA ASP A 78 -2.43 22.82 13.70
C ASP A 78 -2.27 23.22 12.22
N ASN A 79 -1.80 22.30 11.39
CA ASN A 79 -1.73 22.45 9.93
C ASN A 79 -1.02 23.73 9.44
N ASN A 80 -0.03 24.22 10.18
CA ASN A 80 0.73 25.42 9.81
C ASN A 80 1.72 25.18 8.65
N ASN A 81 2.10 23.93 8.41
CA ASN A 81 2.81 23.51 7.21
C ASN A 81 2.13 22.32 6.57
N LEU A 82 1.85 22.44 5.27
CA LEU A 82 1.33 21.37 4.45
C LEU A 82 2.31 21.08 3.33
N TRP A 83 2.57 19.79 3.08
CA TRP A 83 3.51 19.30 2.10
C TRP A 83 2.88 18.23 1.22
N PHE A 84 3.23 18.25 -0.05
CA PHE A 84 3.11 17.07 -0.90
C PHE A 84 4.39 16.92 -1.72
N VAL A 85 5.06 15.79 -1.56
CA VAL A 85 6.19 15.43 -2.41
C VAL A 85 5.71 14.30 -3.29
N GLY A 86 5.63 14.57 -4.59
CA GLY A 86 5.16 13.63 -5.60
C GLY A 86 6.14 13.50 -6.74
N TYR A 87 6.06 12.38 -7.44
CA TYR A 87 6.95 12.08 -8.54
C TYR A 87 6.26 11.22 -9.61
N THR A 88 6.78 11.31 -10.83
CA THR A 88 6.47 10.46 -11.99
C THR A 88 7.78 9.83 -12.48
N PRO A 89 7.77 8.94 -13.50
CA PRO A 89 9.01 8.45 -14.10
C PRO A 89 9.90 9.52 -14.74
N TYR A 90 9.41 10.75 -14.89
CA TYR A 90 10.15 11.88 -15.47
C TYR A 90 10.64 12.88 -14.42
N TYR A 91 9.82 13.18 -13.40
CA TYR A 91 10.08 14.31 -12.51
C TYR A 91 9.77 13.99 -11.05
N ILE A 92 10.48 14.66 -10.15
CA ILE A 92 10.15 14.76 -8.73
C ILE A 92 9.88 16.22 -8.38
N THR A 93 8.78 16.48 -7.68
CA THR A 93 8.35 17.83 -7.32
C THR A 93 7.83 17.85 -5.88
N GLY A 94 8.36 18.76 -5.08
CA GLY A 94 7.86 19.07 -3.74
C GLY A 94 7.04 20.36 -3.76
N VAL A 95 5.85 20.33 -3.16
CA VAL A 95 5.00 21.50 -2.94
C VAL A 95 4.84 21.70 -1.44
N TRP A 96 5.13 22.91 -0.98
CA TRP A 96 4.86 23.37 0.37
C TRP A 96 3.81 24.48 0.35
N MET A 97 2.97 24.50 1.38
CA MET A 97 2.02 25.56 1.65
C MET A 97 2.06 25.88 3.14
N GLY A 98 2.21 27.15 3.47
CA GLY A 98 2.31 27.70 4.81
C GLY A 98 2.18 29.21 4.77
N TYR A 99 1.98 29.81 5.95
CA TYR A 99 2.05 31.26 6.13
C TYR A 99 3.37 31.63 6.81
N ASP A 100 3.94 32.78 6.44
CA ASP A 100 5.17 33.29 7.05
C ASP A 100 5.04 33.52 8.57
N ASP A 101 3.82 33.79 9.06
CA ASP A 101 3.51 34.00 10.47
C ASP A 101 3.13 32.70 11.22
N ASN A 102 3.29 31.53 10.58
CA ASN A 102 2.87 30.22 11.10
C ASN A 102 1.37 30.14 11.45
N SER A 103 0.51 30.93 10.81
CA SER A 103 -0.93 30.75 10.96
C SER A 103 -1.42 29.39 10.48
N GLU A 104 -2.52 28.92 11.08
CA GLU A 104 -3.20 27.70 10.68
C GLU A 104 -3.77 27.84 9.27
N ILE A 105 -3.63 26.79 8.48
CA ILE A 105 -4.29 26.68 7.17
C ILE A 105 -5.59 25.92 7.36
N TYR A 106 -6.72 26.62 7.19
CA TYR A 106 -8.04 25.99 7.17
C TYR A 106 -8.37 25.47 5.77
N TYR A 107 -8.68 24.17 5.67
CA TYR A 107 -9.06 23.53 4.40
C TYR A 107 -10.10 22.42 4.64
N SER A 108 -10.96 22.21 3.65
CA SER A 108 -11.89 21.06 3.61
C SER A 108 -11.29 19.84 2.90
N VAL A 109 -10.37 20.08 1.97
CA VAL A 109 -9.64 19.05 1.21
C VAL A 109 -8.17 19.41 1.24
N TYR A 110 -7.31 18.41 1.49
CA TYR A 110 -5.86 18.62 1.59
C TYR A 110 -5.31 19.27 0.30
N PRO A 111 -4.77 20.50 0.34
CA PRO A 111 -4.63 21.33 -0.85
C PRO A 111 -3.38 21.04 -1.68
N THR A 112 -2.29 20.60 -1.06
CA THR A 112 -0.97 20.47 -1.71
C THR A 112 -0.91 19.44 -2.85
N PRO A 113 -1.59 18.26 -2.81
CA PRO A 113 -1.61 17.34 -3.95
C PRO A 113 -2.37 17.92 -5.15
N LYS A 114 -3.39 18.75 -4.92
CA LYS A 114 -4.15 19.43 -5.99
C LYS A 114 -3.29 20.50 -6.66
N LEU A 115 -2.55 21.29 -5.88
CA LEU A 115 -1.60 22.26 -6.40
C LEU A 115 -0.48 21.56 -7.21
N TRP A 116 0.06 20.47 -6.67
CA TRP A 116 1.05 19.64 -7.36
C TRP A 116 0.51 19.14 -8.71
N LYS A 117 -0.72 18.60 -8.76
CA LYS A 117 -1.34 18.14 -10.01
C LYS A 117 -1.44 19.25 -11.04
N ASN A 118 -1.85 20.46 -10.64
CA ASN A 118 -1.96 21.60 -11.55
C ASN A 118 -0.62 22.07 -12.11
N ILE A 119 0.48 21.85 -11.38
CA ILE A 119 1.85 22.08 -11.88
C ILE A 119 2.28 20.96 -12.82
N MET A 120 1.95 19.71 -12.48
CA MET A 120 2.45 18.54 -13.20
C MET A 120 1.73 18.29 -14.52
N LEU A 121 0.45 18.66 -14.65
CA LEU A 121 -0.29 18.52 -15.91
C LEU A 121 0.41 19.23 -17.09
N PRO A 122 0.71 20.54 -17.04
CA PRO A 122 1.44 21.21 -18.11
C PRO A 122 2.87 20.69 -18.29
N LEU A 123 3.55 20.26 -17.21
CA LEU A 123 4.91 19.69 -17.30
C LEU A 123 4.97 18.36 -18.06
N HIS A 124 3.84 17.66 -18.21
CA HIS A 124 3.75 16.41 -18.96
C HIS A 124 3.11 16.57 -20.34
N GLU A 125 2.80 17.79 -20.79
CA GLU A 125 2.30 18.00 -22.15
C GLU A 125 3.32 17.52 -23.18
N GLY A 126 2.87 16.66 -24.10
CA GLY A 126 3.72 16.07 -25.15
C GLY A 126 4.66 14.96 -24.68
N LEU A 127 4.64 14.56 -23.40
CA LEU A 127 5.39 13.41 -22.93
C LEU A 127 4.59 12.12 -23.11
N GLU A 128 5.24 11.09 -23.65
CA GLU A 128 4.64 9.76 -23.74
C GLU A 128 4.43 9.15 -22.35
N PRO A 129 3.27 8.51 -22.10
CA PRO A 129 3.04 7.75 -20.88
C PRO A 129 4.16 6.75 -20.62
N LYS A 130 4.78 6.85 -19.44
CA LYS A 130 5.89 5.99 -19.02
C LYS A 130 5.50 5.29 -17.73
N GLN A 131 5.79 4.00 -17.62
CA GLN A 131 5.61 3.24 -16.38
C GLN A 131 6.89 3.25 -15.55
N PHE A 132 6.77 3.02 -14.24
CA PHE A 132 7.94 2.83 -13.38
C PHE A 132 8.60 1.48 -13.69
N GLU A 133 9.93 1.43 -13.55
CA GLU A 133 10.67 0.17 -13.61
C GLU A 133 10.40 -0.63 -12.33
N GLU A 134 10.07 -1.91 -12.52
CA GLU A 134 9.83 -2.86 -11.44
C GLU A 134 10.95 -3.89 -11.40
N ASN A 135 11.24 -4.38 -10.20
CA ASN A 135 12.22 -5.43 -10.00
C ASN A 135 11.51 -6.79 -9.96
N GLU A 136 11.98 -7.76 -10.75
CA GLU A 136 11.37 -9.09 -10.88
C GLU A 136 11.39 -9.93 -9.60
N HIS A 137 12.27 -9.60 -8.64
CA HIS A 137 12.36 -10.22 -7.32
C HIS A 137 11.43 -9.55 -6.30
N VAL A 138 10.45 -8.78 -6.76
CA VAL A 138 9.34 -8.26 -5.96
C VAL A 138 8.05 -8.97 -6.37
N ILE A 139 7.53 -9.78 -5.46
CA ILE A 139 6.31 -10.56 -5.68
C ILE A 139 5.11 -9.90 -5.02
N GLU A 140 3.95 -10.06 -5.65
CA GLU A 140 2.67 -9.63 -5.11
C GLU A 140 2.01 -10.78 -4.35
N MET A 141 1.56 -10.52 -3.12
CA MET A 141 0.89 -11.52 -2.29
C MET A 141 -0.28 -10.88 -1.53
N THR A 142 -1.32 -11.67 -1.28
CA THR A 142 -2.43 -11.27 -0.43
C THR A 142 -2.07 -11.50 1.04
N TYR A 143 -2.23 -10.47 1.88
CA TYR A 143 -2.01 -10.55 3.31
C TYR A 143 -3.32 -10.36 4.09
N CYS A 144 -3.38 -10.97 5.28
CA CYS A 144 -4.45 -10.77 6.23
C CYS A 144 -4.24 -9.44 6.94
N LYS A 145 -5.22 -8.54 6.87
CA LYS A 145 -5.10 -7.21 7.50
C LYS A 145 -5.13 -7.25 9.03
N ASP A 146 -5.58 -8.36 9.60
CA ASP A 146 -5.66 -8.53 11.04
C ASP A 146 -4.34 -9.06 11.63
N SER A 147 -3.66 -10.00 10.95
CA SER A 147 -2.37 -10.54 11.41
C SER A 147 -1.15 -9.88 10.78
N GLY A 148 -1.27 -9.29 9.59
CA GLY A 148 -0.15 -8.84 8.77
C GLY A 148 0.61 -9.95 8.04
N GLU A 149 0.19 -11.21 8.21
CA GLU A 149 0.79 -12.40 7.59
C GLU A 149 0.13 -12.73 6.24
N ILE A 150 0.71 -13.66 5.47
CA ILE A 150 0.14 -14.09 4.19
C ILE A 150 -1.24 -14.73 4.42
N ALA A 151 -2.25 -14.25 3.69
CA ALA A 151 -3.62 -14.68 3.88
C ALA A 151 -3.81 -16.16 3.52
N VAL A 152 -4.59 -16.87 4.32
CA VAL A 152 -5.07 -18.23 4.06
C VAL A 152 -6.57 -18.22 3.80
N ALA A 153 -7.17 -19.36 3.43
CA ALA A 153 -8.58 -19.46 3.05
C ALA A 153 -9.56 -18.87 4.08
N GLY A 154 -9.26 -18.92 5.38
CA GLY A 154 -10.09 -18.32 6.43
C GLY A 154 -10.02 -16.79 6.54
N CYS A 155 -9.09 -16.13 5.85
CA CYS A 155 -8.93 -14.67 5.93
C CYS A 155 -9.94 -13.96 5.04
N THR A 156 -10.92 -13.27 5.64
CA THR A 156 -11.91 -12.47 4.91
C THR A 156 -11.52 -10.99 4.78
N ASN A 157 -10.77 -10.46 5.75
CA ASN A 157 -10.22 -9.09 5.71
C ASN A 157 -8.78 -9.12 5.17
N THR A 158 -8.65 -8.95 3.86
CA THR A 158 -7.36 -9.06 3.17
C THR A 158 -7.03 -7.81 2.36
N ALA A 159 -5.74 -7.67 2.02
CA ALA A 159 -5.25 -6.69 1.06
C ALA A 159 -4.04 -7.25 0.31
N VAL A 160 -3.69 -6.59 -0.79
CA VAL A 160 -2.51 -6.92 -1.58
C VAL A 160 -1.30 -6.15 -1.06
N GLY A 161 -0.17 -6.85 -0.91
CA GLY A 161 1.12 -6.29 -0.55
C GLY A 161 2.22 -6.79 -1.49
N TRP A 162 3.38 -6.15 -1.42
CA TRP A 162 4.54 -6.47 -2.24
C TRP A 162 5.74 -6.83 -1.38
N TYR A 163 6.38 -7.94 -1.69
CA TYR A 163 7.40 -8.58 -0.86
C TYR A 163 8.63 -8.90 -1.69
N LYS A 164 9.78 -8.97 -1.02
CA LYS A 164 10.97 -9.59 -1.63
C LYS A 164 10.71 -11.08 -1.71
N ASP A 165 10.98 -11.70 -2.86
CA ASP A 165 10.86 -13.16 -3.04
C ASP A 165 11.73 -13.96 -2.04
N THR A 166 12.82 -13.37 -1.54
CA THR A 166 13.69 -13.97 -0.52
C THR A 166 13.19 -13.81 0.92
N VAL A 167 12.26 -12.89 1.20
CA VAL A 167 11.81 -12.56 2.56
C VAL A 167 10.29 -12.35 2.56
N VAL A 168 9.56 -13.47 2.60
CA VAL A 168 8.09 -13.50 2.63
C VAL A 168 7.63 -13.88 4.05
N PRO A 169 6.63 -13.19 4.63
CA PRO A 169 6.04 -13.57 5.92
C PRO A 169 5.45 -14.99 5.93
N SER A 170 5.25 -15.54 7.13
CA SER A 170 4.50 -16.78 7.35
C SER A 170 3.04 -16.67 6.89
N ASN A 171 2.37 -17.81 6.78
CA ASN A 171 0.92 -17.88 6.60
C ASN A 171 0.19 -17.46 7.88
N CYS A 172 -0.96 -16.81 7.69
CA CYS A 172 -1.79 -16.29 8.76
C CYS A 172 -2.22 -17.38 9.74
N THR A 173 -1.83 -17.18 11.00
CA THR A 173 -2.15 -18.09 12.09
C THR A 173 -3.48 -17.77 12.78
N LEU A 174 -3.99 -16.54 12.66
CA LEU A 174 -5.26 -16.10 13.26
C LEU A 174 -6.50 -16.74 12.64
N HIS A 175 -6.48 -17.00 11.34
CA HIS A 175 -7.63 -17.55 10.59
C HIS A 175 -7.30 -18.92 9.99
N GLY A 176 -6.26 -19.57 10.49
CA GLY A 176 -5.77 -20.86 10.04
C GLY A 176 -6.50 -22.07 10.65
N SER A 177 -7.52 -21.86 11.48
CA SER A 177 -8.26 -22.94 12.13
C SER A 177 -9.75 -22.97 11.76
N THR A 178 -10.17 -24.14 11.24
CA THR A 178 -11.53 -24.68 11.01
C THR A 178 -12.21 -24.33 9.66
N GLN A 179 -12.67 -25.28 8.81
CA GLN A 179 -13.05 -26.69 9.02
C GLN A 179 -12.48 -27.65 7.95
N SER A 180 -11.84 -28.73 8.41
CA SER A 180 -11.97 -30.03 7.79
C SER A 180 -13.07 -30.77 8.54
N SER A 181 -14.32 -30.64 8.08
CA SER A 181 -15.35 -31.64 8.34
C SER A 181 -15.49 -32.45 7.05
N ARG A 182 -14.52 -33.34 6.79
CA ARG A 182 -14.85 -34.56 6.08
C ARG A 182 -15.71 -35.35 7.05
N TYR A 183 -16.99 -35.46 6.72
CA TYR A 183 -17.77 -36.62 7.10
C TYR A 183 -17.10 -37.82 6.43
N ASP A 184 -16.16 -38.44 7.12
CA ASP A 184 -15.79 -39.83 6.89
C ASP A 184 -16.46 -40.59 8.05
N ASP A 185 -17.75 -40.90 7.87
CA ASP A 185 -18.37 -42.01 8.60
C ASP A 185 -17.74 -43.29 8.04
N GLU A 186 -16.63 -43.71 8.63
CA GLU A 186 -16.17 -45.09 8.51
C GLU A 186 -16.99 -45.91 9.51
N ASP A 187 -17.88 -46.74 8.97
CA ASP A 187 -18.63 -47.76 9.70
C ASP A 187 -17.64 -48.66 10.48
N GLU A 188 -17.53 -48.44 11.79
CA GLU A 188 -16.96 -49.42 12.71
C GLU A 188 -18.01 -50.53 12.90
N GLU A 189 -17.74 -51.70 12.28
CA GLU A 189 -18.38 -52.97 12.64
C GLU A 189 -18.06 -53.28 14.11
N GLU A 190 -19.00 -52.99 15.02
CA GLU A 190 -19.01 -53.60 16.35
C GLU A 190 -19.71 -54.96 16.28
N ASP A 191 -18.91 -56.02 16.38
CA ASP A 191 -19.33 -57.39 16.70
C ASP A 191 -20.16 -57.39 18.01
N ASP A 192 -21.48 -57.53 17.91
CA ASP A 192 -22.35 -57.77 19.06
C ASP A 192 -22.63 -59.29 19.23
N PRO A 193 -22.18 -59.93 20.32
CA PRO A 193 -22.27 -61.38 20.45
C PRO A 193 -23.41 -61.78 21.39
N PHE A 194 -24.68 -61.49 21.11
CA PHE A 194 -25.78 -62.10 21.90
C PHE A 194 -27.09 -62.29 21.11
N ASP A 195 -27.36 -63.55 20.75
CA ASP A 195 -28.57 -64.09 20.12
C ASP A 195 -29.70 -64.30 21.17
N TRP A 196 -30.77 -63.50 21.07
CA TRP A 196 -32.03 -63.72 21.76
C TRP A 196 -33.07 -64.24 20.77
N GLY A 197 -33.02 -65.55 20.55
CA GLY A 197 -33.81 -66.26 19.57
C GLY A 197 -35.33 -66.01 19.60
N SER A 198 -35.92 -66.08 18.41
CA SER A 198 -36.83 -67.18 18.06
C SER A 198 -37.88 -67.57 19.11
N PHE A 199 -38.55 -66.60 19.74
CA PHE A 199 -39.47 -66.90 20.83
C PHE A 199 -40.96 -66.80 20.50
N PHE A 200 -41.41 -66.23 19.39
CA PHE A 200 -42.82 -66.33 19.00
C PHE A 200 -43.02 -66.42 17.48
N GLY A 201 -43.20 -67.64 16.99
CA GLY A 201 -43.69 -67.94 15.64
C GLY A 201 -44.14 -69.39 15.55
N ARG A 202 -45.47 -69.59 15.60
CA ARG A 202 -46.30 -70.77 15.26
C ARG A 202 -47.73 -70.39 15.64
N ASP A 203 -48.80 -70.65 14.89
CA ASP A 203 -49.14 -71.54 13.79
C ASP A 203 -50.21 -70.76 12.94
N ASP A 204 -50.13 -70.75 11.61
CA ASP A 204 -50.86 -71.59 10.63
C ASP A 204 -52.40 -71.52 10.66
N GLU A 205 -52.97 -71.25 9.46
CA GLU A 205 -54.25 -71.75 8.90
C GLU A 205 -55.57 -71.31 9.59
N GLU A 206 -56.75 -71.11 8.99
CA GLU A 206 -57.38 -71.48 7.72
C GLU A 206 -58.71 -70.68 7.62
N GLU A 207 -59.20 -70.48 6.38
CA GLU A 207 -60.58 -70.41 5.86
C GLU A 207 -61.78 -69.64 6.50
N GLU A 208 -62.60 -69.13 5.54
CA GLU A 208 -63.93 -68.45 5.56
C GLU A 208 -64.03 -66.94 5.86
#